data_AF-A0A2Z6B022-F1
#
_entry.id   AF-A0A2Z6B022-F1
#
_cell.length_a   1.000
_cell.length_b   1.000
_cell.length_c   1.000
_cell.angle_alpha   90.00
_cell.angle_beta   90.00
_cell.angle_gamma   90.00
#
_symmetry.space_group_name_H-M   'P 1'
#
loop_
_entity.id
_entity.type
_entity.pdbx_description
1 polymer ?
#
loop_
_entity_poly.entity_id
_entity_poly.type
_entity_poly.pdbx_seq_one_letter_code
_entity_poly.pdbx_strand_id
1 'polypeptide(L)'
;MMMVYLSIIGLILLVTCPVYYCRMTRAYADEVRRLEHQVAQLTVTKEELDFEVAGLVAQEDELNKQKLSLIEVDPSLPTLGSAGGRKYKNPEAYLLSVGTITAEDIQKAQKFKQGSKSPYNLGEILVMMDTISPAELSFAKSKVRD
;
A
#
# COMPACT_ATOMS: atom_id res chain seq x y z
N MET A 1 -23.52 67.62 -22.55
CA MET A 1 -22.60 67.04 -21.53
C MET A 1 -22.76 65.52 -21.38
N MET A 2 -23.97 64.98 -21.18
CA MET A 2 -24.19 63.52 -20.99
C MET A 2 -23.62 62.63 -22.11
N MET A 3 -23.74 63.05 -23.38
CA MET A 3 -23.18 62.32 -24.54
C MET A 3 -21.64 62.24 -24.51
N VAL A 4 -20.96 63.27 -24.00
CA VAL A 4 -19.50 63.30 -23.91
C VAL A 4 -19.00 62.30 -22.85
N TYR A 5 -19.70 62.20 -21.72
CA TYR A 5 -19.37 61.22 -20.67
C TYR A 5 -19.55 59.77 -21.12
N LEU A 6 -20.63 59.45 -21.84
CA LEU A 6 -20.84 58.11 -22.40
C LEU A 6 -19.75 57.71 -23.40
N SER A 7 -19.29 58.68 -24.20
CA SER A 7 -18.20 58.48 -25.16
C SER A 7 -16.89 58.15 -24.46
N ILE A 8 -16.56 58.88 -23.38
CA ILE A 8 -15.33 58.67 -22.60
C ILE A 8 -15.37 57.32 -21.87
N ILE A 9 -16.50 56.96 -21.25
CA ILE A 9 -16.67 55.66 -20.58
C ILE A 9 -16.55 54.51 -21.59
N GLY A 10 -17.18 54.64 -22.76
CA GLY A 10 -17.06 53.65 -23.83
C GLY A 10 -15.62 53.46 -24.30
N LEU A 11 -14.86 54.56 -24.42
CA LEU A 11 -13.46 54.52 -24.86
C LEU A 11 -12.53 53.92 -23.80
N ILE A 12 -12.77 54.20 -22.51
CA ILE A 12 -12.04 53.57 -21.40
C ILE A 12 -12.29 52.06 -21.36
N LEU A 13 -13.54 51.62 -21.53
CA LEU A 13 -13.87 50.19 -21.58
C LEU A 13 -13.21 49.48 -22.78
N LEU A 14 -13.18 50.14 -23.94
CA LEU A 14 -12.57 49.59 -25.15
C LEU A 14 -11.06 49.39 -25.02
N VAL A 15 -10.37 50.21 -24.21
CA VAL A 15 -8.92 50.11 -24.00
C VAL A 15 -8.57 49.19 -22.83
N THR A 16 -9.33 49.25 -21.73
CA THR A 16 -9.00 48.51 -20.50
C THR A 16 -9.39 47.04 -20.55
N CYS A 17 -10.51 46.71 -21.20
CA CYS A 17 -11.02 45.34 -21.24
C CYS A 17 -10.11 44.36 -22.01
N PRO A 18 -9.57 44.73 -23.21
CA PRO A 18 -8.64 43.85 -23.93
C PRO A 18 -7.31 43.68 -23.20
N VAL A 19 -6.78 44.74 -22.59
CA VAL A 19 -5.52 44.69 -21.83
C VAL A 19 -5.66 43.77 -20.61
N TYR A 20 -6.80 43.84 -19.91
CA TYR A 20 -7.11 42.95 -18.80
C TYR A 20 -7.23 41.49 -19.25
N TYR A 21 -7.97 41.23 -20.34
CA TYR A 21 -8.14 39.88 -20.88
C TYR A 21 -6.82 39.26 -21.37
N CYS A 22 -5.95 40.04 -22.03
CA CYS A 22 -4.62 39.59 -22.44
C CYS A 22 -3.70 39.27 -21.26
N ARG A 23 -3.79 40.01 -20.15
CA ARG A 23 -3.02 39.68 -18.93
C ARG A 23 -3.53 38.42 -18.26
N MET A 24 -4.85 38.27 -18.17
CA MET A 24 -5.49 37.13 -17.54
C MET A 24 -5.21 35.82 -18.31
N THR A 25 -5.30 35.85 -19.64
CA THR A 25 -4.97 34.70 -20.50
C THR A 25 -3.49 34.31 -20.41
N ARG A 26 -2.56 35.27 -20.30
CA ARG A 26 -1.15 34.97 -20.04
C ARG A 26 -0.95 34.31 -18.67
N ALA A 27 -1.59 34.83 -17.62
CA ALA A 27 -1.51 34.23 -16.29
C ALA A 27 -2.01 32.77 -16.29
N TYR A 28 -3.14 32.49 -16.97
CA TYR A 28 -3.63 31.12 -17.13
C TYR A 28 -2.67 30.23 -17.93
N ALA A 29 -2.05 30.76 -19.00
CA ALA A 29 -1.07 30.00 -19.77
C ALA A 29 0.18 29.66 -18.94
N ASP A 30 0.64 30.57 -18.08
CA ASP A 30 1.75 30.33 -17.17
C ASP A 30 1.39 29.33 -16.07
N GLU A 31 0.16 29.39 -15.55
CA GLU A 31 -0.37 28.42 -14.56
C GLU A 31 -0.45 27.00 -15.16
N VAL A 32 -0.93 26.89 -16.41
CA VAL A 32 -1.00 25.61 -17.15
C VAL A 32 0.40 25.04 -17.34
N ARG A 33 1.38 25.84 -17.78
CA ARG A 33 2.77 25.38 -17.92
C ARG A 33 3.37 24.95 -16.59
N ARG A 34 3.07 25.66 -15.49
CA ARG A 34 3.51 25.26 -14.15
C ARG A 34 2.94 23.91 -13.75
N LEU A 35 1.65 23.69 -13.99
CA LEU A 35 0.99 22.41 -13.71
C LEU A 35 1.54 21.28 -14.58
N GLU A 36 1.80 21.53 -15.86
CA GLU A 36 2.45 20.56 -16.77
C GLU A 36 3.84 20.15 -16.25
N HIS A 37 4.64 21.12 -15.78
CA HIS A 37 5.94 20.83 -15.16
C HIS A 37 5.80 20.00 -13.88
N GLN A 38 4.82 20.30 -13.02
CA GLN A 38 4.58 19.52 -11.81
C GLN A 38 4.12 18.09 -12.11
N VAL A 39 3.27 17.91 -13.12
CA VAL A 39 2.84 16.58 -13.57
C VAL A 39 4.02 15.79 -14.14
N ALA A 40 4.89 16.43 -14.92
CA ALA A 40 6.11 15.79 -15.42
C ALA A 40 7.04 15.36 -14.28
N GLN A 41 7.25 16.22 -13.27
CA GLN A 41 8.04 15.87 -12.09
C GLN A 41 7.45 14.67 -11.34
N LEU A 42 6.14 14.69 -11.08
CA LEU A 42 5.45 13.57 -10.42
C LEU A 42 5.55 12.27 -11.21
N THR A 43 5.54 12.35 -12.53
CA THR A 43 5.68 11.17 -13.40
C THR A 43 7.08 10.57 -13.28
N VAL A 44 8.12 11.41 -13.28
CA VAL A 44 9.51 10.94 -13.05
C VAL A 44 9.66 10.31 -11.67
N THR A 45 9.15 10.95 -10.62
CA THR A 45 9.22 10.39 -9.26
C THR A 45 8.47 9.07 -9.15
N LYS A 46 7.33 8.94 -9.84
CA LYS A 46 6.61 7.67 -9.91
C LYS A 46 7.42 6.58 -10.60
N GLU A 47 8.06 6.88 -11.73
CA GLU A 47 8.92 5.93 -12.44
C GLU A 47 10.13 5.51 -11.60
N GLU A 48 10.73 6.42 -10.85
CA GLU A 48 11.81 6.12 -9.91
C GLU A 48 11.36 5.18 -8.79
N LEU A 49 10.18 5.43 -8.19
CA LEU A 49 9.57 4.57 -7.18
C LEU A 49 9.21 3.18 -7.74
N ASP A 50 8.64 3.12 -8.94
CA ASP A 50 8.31 1.85 -9.60
C ASP A 50 9.58 1.02 -9.84
N PHE A 51 10.70 1.68 -10.20
CA PHE A 51 12.01 1.02 -10.33
C PHE A 51 12.56 0.55 -8.98
N GLU A 52 12.45 1.36 -7.92
CA GLU A 52 12.87 0.98 -6.57
C GLU A 52 12.08 -0.22 -6.04
N VAL A 53 10.76 -0.23 -6.23
CA VAL A 53 9.90 -1.37 -5.87
C VAL A 53 10.30 -2.62 -6.62
N ALA A 54 10.54 -2.54 -7.93
CA ALA A 54 11.01 -3.68 -8.72
C ALA A 54 12.37 -4.21 -8.20
N GLY A 55 13.28 -3.31 -7.81
CA GLY A 55 14.56 -3.67 -7.20
C GLY A 55 14.40 -4.38 -5.86
N LEU A 56 13.51 -3.89 -4.99
CA LEU A 56 13.22 -4.50 -3.69
C LEU A 56 12.58 -5.88 -3.84
N VAL A 57 11.64 -6.06 -4.77
CA VAL A 57 11.04 -7.38 -5.07
C VAL A 57 12.10 -8.37 -5.53
N ALA A 58 13.02 -7.95 -6.39
CA ALA A 58 14.12 -8.82 -6.83
C ALA A 58 15.07 -9.21 -5.67
N GLN A 59 15.33 -8.28 -4.74
CA GLN A 59 16.11 -8.57 -3.54
C GLN A 59 15.38 -9.52 -2.59
N GLU A 60 14.07 -9.34 -2.41
CA GLU A 60 13.24 -10.23 -1.61
C GLU A 60 13.23 -11.65 -2.19
N ASP A 61 13.09 -11.79 -3.50
CA ASP A 61 13.16 -13.08 -4.20
C ASP A 61 14.53 -13.75 -4.02
N GLU A 62 15.63 -12.99 -4.08
CA GLU A 62 16.97 -13.51 -3.87
C GLU A 62 17.19 -13.95 -2.41
N LEU A 63 16.74 -13.15 -1.44
CA LEU A 63 16.77 -13.53 -0.02
C LEU A 63 15.92 -14.78 0.25
N ASN A 64 14.77 -14.91 -0.41
CA ASN A 64 13.93 -16.10 -0.33
C ASN A 64 14.63 -17.34 -0.91
N LYS A 65 15.34 -17.22 -2.04
CA LYS A 65 16.16 -18.31 -2.59
C LYS A 65 17.30 -18.69 -1.64
N GLN A 66 18.00 -17.71 -1.09
CA GLN A 66 19.06 -17.96 -0.10
C GLN A 66 18.51 -18.67 1.14
N LYS A 67 17.36 -18.22 1.65
CA LYS A 67 16.65 -18.87 2.76
C LYS A 67 16.30 -20.32 2.42
N LEU A 68 15.78 -20.62 1.23
CA LEU A 68 15.50 -21.99 0.79
C LEU A 68 16.77 -22.84 0.72
N SER A 69 17.87 -22.29 0.18
CA SER A 69 19.14 -23.02 0.10
C SER A 69 19.76 -23.31 1.48
N LEU A 70 19.61 -22.40 2.44
CA LEU A 70 20.05 -22.60 3.84
C LEU A 70 19.23 -23.68 4.54
N ILE A 71 17.94 -23.78 4.23
CA ILE A 71 17.05 -24.85 4.75
C ILE A 71 17.45 -26.22 4.19
N GLU A 72 17.99 -26.30 2.97
CA GLU A 72 18.43 -27.57 2.37
C GLU A 72 19.77 -28.07 2.91
N VAL A 73 20.67 -27.18 3.34
CA VAL A 73 22.03 -27.52 3.78
C VAL A 73 22.10 -27.97 5.25
N ASP A 74 21.14 -27.56 6.10
CA ASP A 74 21.14 -27.92 7.52
C ASP A 74 19.82 -28.63 7.93
N PRO A 75 19.78 -29.97 7.96
CA PRO A 75 18.62 -30.73 8.41
C PRO A 75 18.36 -30.62 9.93
N SER A 76 19.23 -29.92 10.69
CA SER A 76 19.11 -29.73 12.13
C SER A 76 18.62 -28.34 12.55
N LEU A 77 18.62 -27.36 11.63
CA LEU A 77 17.90 -26.11 11.83
C LEU A 77 16.40 -26.41 11.92
N PRO A 78 15.63 -25.82 12.86
CA PRO A 78 14.18 -25.94 12.88
C PRO A 78 13.67 -25.35 11.58
N THR A 79 13.42 -26.24 10.63
CA THR A 79 13.10 -25.92 9.26
C THR A 79 11.85 -25.04 9.23
N LEU A 80 12.04 -23.75 8.96
CA LEU A 80 10.97 -22.82 8.59
C LEU A 80 10.31 -23.17 7.24
N GLY A 81 10.77 -24.25 6.58
CA GLY A 81 10.25 -24.75 5.30
C GLY A 81 10.12 -26.28 5.16
N SER A 82 10.48 -27.08 6.16
CA SER A 82 10.32 -28.55 6.13
C SER A 82 9.21 -28.99 7.08
N ALA A 83 8.01 -28.56 6.70
CA ALA A 83 6.80 -29.34 6.94
C ALA A 83 6.66 -30.46 5.88
N GLY A 84 7.78 -30.98 5.36
CA GLY A 84 7.84 -32.30 4.76
C GLY A 84 7.64 -33.36 5.85
N GLY A 85 6.39 -33.47 6.35
CA GLY A 85 5.96 -34.57 7.23
C GLY A 85 5.35 -34.16 8.57
N ARG A 86 5.52 -32.93 9.07
CA ARG A 86 4.80 -32.49 10.27
C ARG A 86 3.41 -31.99 9.87
N LYS A 87 2.44 -32.89 9.95
CA LYS A 87 1.01 -32.54 9.88
C LYS A 87 0.70 -31.56 11.00
N TYR A 88 0.48 -30.28 10.66
CA TYR A 88 -0.03 -29.31 11.63
C TYR A 88 -1.48 -29.63 11.94
N LYS A 89 -1.84 -29.61 13.23
CA LYS A 89 -3.20 -29.91 13.68
C LYS A 89 -4.16 -28.75 13.36
N ASN A 90 -3.69 -27.50 13.49
CA ASN A 90 -4.50 -26.30 13.31
C ASN A 90 -3.70 -25.19 12.59
N PRO A 91 -4.38 -24.23 11.92
CA PRO A 91 -3.73 -23.15 11.16
C PRO A 91 -2.84 -22.24 12.02
N GLU A 92 -3.22 -22.02 13.28
CA GLU A 92 -2.45 -21.18 14.20
C GLU A 92 -1.11 -21.82 14.55
N ALA A 93 -1.05 -23.16 14.63
CA ALA A 93 0.20 -23.88 14.87
C ALA A 93 1.17 -23.76 13.69
N TYR A 94 0.63 -23.71 12.47
CA TYR A 94 1.43 -23.43 11.27
C TYR A 94 1.98 -22.01 11.31
N LEU A 95 1.11 -21.00 11.54
CA LEU A 95 1.51 -19.59 11.58
C LEU A 95 2.55 -19.31 12.70
N LEU A 96 2.42 -19.95 13.85
CA LEU A 96 3.40 -19.86 14.94
C LEU A 96 4.75 -20.48 14.54
N SER A 97 4.73 -21.60 13.81
CA SER A 97 5.95 -22.27 13.35
C SER A 97 6.71 -21.49 12.27
N VAL A 98 5.98 -20.72 11.46
CA VAL A 98 6.54 -19.86 10.40
C VAL A 98 7.02 -18.52 10.96
N GLY A 99 6.68 -18.19 12.21
CA GLY A 99 7.02 -16.93 12.86
C GLY A 99 6.15 -15.76 12.43
N THR A 100 5.04 -16.01 11.72
CA THR A 100 4.08 -14.99 11.30
C THR A 100 3.29 -14.42 12.50
N ILE A 101 3.07 -15.25 13.53
CA ILE A 101 2.42 -14.84 14.78
C ILE A 101 3.28 -15.24 15.97
N THR A 102 3.13 -14.52 17.08
CA THR A 102 3.77 -14.85 18.36
C THR A 102 2.81 -15.58 19.30
N ALA A 103 3.34 -16.17 20.37
CA ALA A 103 2.51 -16.77 21.43
C ALA A 103 1.64 -15.71 22.14
N GLU A 104 2.10 -14.46 22.19
CA GLU A 104 1.35 -13.34 22.78
C GLU A 104 0.10 -13.00 21.96
N ASP A 105 0.23 -13.04 20.63
CA ASP A 105 -0.88 -12.80 19.70
C ASP A 105 -1.99 -13.84 19.84
N ILE A 106 -1.60 -15.11 20.01
CA ILE A 106 -2.54 -16.21 20.27
C ILE A 106 -3.28 -15.99 21.59
N GLN A 107 -2.57 -15.59 22.65
CA GLN A 107 -3.19 -15.31 23.95
C GLN A 107 -4.16 -14.12 23.86
N LYS A 108 -3.81 -13.09 23.10
CA LYS A 108 -4.67 -11.91 22.88
C LYS A 108 -5.93 -12.30 22.12
N ALA A 109 -5.81 -13.10 21.06
CA ALA A 109 -6.95 -13.63 20.31
C ALA A 109 -7.84 -14.55 21.18
N GLN A 110 -7.25 -15.36 22.06
CA GLN A 110 -7.99 -16.22 22.98
C GLN A 110 -8.73 -15.42 24.06
N LYS A 111 -8.10 -14.38 24.63
CA LYS A 111 -8.76 -13.44 25.55
C LYS A 111 -9.92 -12.73 24.87
N PHE A 112 -9.73 -12.28 23.62
CA PHE A 112 -10.79 -11.68 22.83
C PHE A 112 -11.95 -12.65 22.61
N LYS A 113 -11.67 -13.91 22.24
CA LYS A 113 -12.69 -14.96 22.06
C LYS A 113 -13.52 -15.19 23.34
N GLN A 114 -12.85 -15.29 24.49
CA GLN A 114 -13.49 -15.51 25.78
C GLN A 114 -14.33 -14.31 26.23
N GLY A 115 -13.80 -13.09 26.06
CA GLY A 115 -14.49 -11.86 26.45
C GLY A 115 -15.69 -11.52 25.56
N SER A 116 -15.57 -11.73 24.25
CA SER A 116 -16.62 -11.41 23.27
C SER A 116 -17.61 -12.54 23.02
N LYS A 117 -17.35 -13.76 23.53
CA LYS A 117 -18.06 -14.99 23.16
C LYS A 117 -18.18 -15.17 21.64
N SER A 118 -17.10 -14.81 20.93
CA SER A 118 -17.06 -14.84 19.47
C SER A 118 -17.23 -16.28 18.94
N PRO A 119 -18.12 -16.50 17.95
CA PRO A 119 -18.30 -17.81 17.32
C PRO A 119 -17.14 -18.17 16.36
N TYR A 120 -16.27 -17.22 16.04
CA TYR A 120 -15.21 -17.39 15.05
C TYR A 120 -14.03 -18.22 15.57
N ASN A 121 -13.31 -18.85 14.65
CA ASN A 121 -12.10 -19.61 14.97
C ASN A 121 -10.94 -18.67 15.32
N LEU A 122 -9.91 -19.18 16.01
CA LEU A 122 -8.80 -18.33 16.47
C LEU A 122 -8.06 -17.66 15.31
N GLY A 123 -7.82 -18.38 14.21
CA GLY A 123 -7.27 -17.78 12.99
C GLY A 123 -8.11 -16.64 12.40
N GLU A 124 -9.44 -16.74 12.45
CA GLU A 124 -10.34 -15.67 11.96
C GLU A 124 -10.31 -14.46 12.89
N ILE A 125 -10.18 -14.70 14.19
CA ILE A 125 -10.01 -13.62 15.18
C ILE A 125 -8.66 -12.92 14.97
N LEU A 126 -7.60 -13.64 14.63
CA LEU A 126 -6.29 -13.05 14.31
C LEU A 126 -6.36 -12.15 13.07
N VAL A 127 -7.18 -12.50 12.08
CA VAL A 127 -7.47 -11.61 10.93
C VAL A 127 -8.27 -10.39 11.37
N MET A 128 -9.30 -10.57 12.21
CA MET A 128 -10.11 -9.44 12.71
C MET A 128 -9.30 -8.47 13.59
N MET A 129 -8.21 -8.93 14.18
CA MET A 129 -7.28 -8.14 14.99
C MET A 129 -6.14 -7.53 14.17
N ASP A 130 -6.21 -7.62 12.83
CA ASP A 130 -5.18 -7.16 11.89
C ASP A 130 -3.77 -7.73 12.18
N THR A 131 -3.71 -8.90 12.83
CA THR A 131 -2.45 -9.55 13.21
C THR A 131 -1.91 -10.43 12.08
N ILE A 132 -2.80 -10.96 11.25
CA ILE A 132 -2.47 -11.70 10.03
C ILE A 132 -3.40 -11.25 8.91
N SER A 133 -2.94 -11.33 7.67
CA SER A 133 -3.77 -11.09 6.49
C SER A 133 -4.73 -12.26 6.21
N PRO A 134 -5.85 -12.01 5.51
CA PRO A 134 -6.74 -13.09 5.04
C PRO A 134 -6.02 -14.10 4.14
N ALA A 135 -5.02 -13.65 3.37
CA ALA A 135 -4.22 -14.50 2.49
C ALA A 135 -3.34 -15.49 3.28
N GLU A 136 -2.69 -15.02 4.35
CA GLU A 136 -1.88 -15.87 5.23
C GLU A 136 -2.74 -16.91 5.96
N LEU A 137 -3.96 -16.54 6.38
CA LEU A 137 -4.89 -17.50 6.97
C LEU A 137 -5.33 -18.56 5.95
N SER A 138 -5.67 -18.15 4.73
CA SER A 138 -6.06 -19.08 3.66
C SER A 138 -4.92 -20.04 3.32
N PHE A 139 -3.70 -19.52 3.23
CA PHE A 139 -2.51 -20.33 3.02
C PHE A 139 -2.26 -21.30 4.18
N ALA A 140 -2.36 -20.83 5.43
CA ALA A 140 -2.22 -21.69 6.61
C ALA A 140 -3.28 -22.80 6.65
N LYS A 141 -4.54 -22.50 6.30
CA LYS A 141 -5.61 -23.49 6.17
C LYS A 141 -5.25 -24.57 5.13
N SER A 142 -4.65 -24.19 3.99
CA SER A 142 -4.21 -25.16 2.96
C SER A 142 -3.07 -26.09 3.39
N LYS A 143 -2.32 -25.72 4.45
CA LYS A 143 -1.20 -26.50 5.00
C LYS A 143 -1.60 -27.40 6.17
N VAL A 144 -2.81 -27.24 6.67
CA VAL A 144 -3.42 -28.08 7.70
C VAL A 144 -4.24 -29.14 6.99
N ARG A 145 -4.09 -30.40 7.41
CA ARG A 145 -4.82 -31.52 6.83
C ARG A 145 -5.93 -31.91 7.78
N ASP A 146 -7.16 -31.92 7.29
CA ASP A 146 -8.30 -32.57 7.94
C ASP A 146 -8.08 -34.09 8.04
#